data_AF-A0A652L778-F1
#
_entry.id   AF-A0A652L778-F1
#
_cell.length_a   1.000
_cell.length_b   1.000
_cell.length_c   1.000
_cell.angle_alpha   90.00
_cell.angle_beta   90.00
_cell.angle_gamma   90.00
#
_symmetry.space_group_name_H-M   'P 1'
#
loop_
_entity.id
_entity.type
_entity.pdbx_description
1 polymer ?
#
loop_
_entity_poly.entity_id
_entity_poly.type
_entity_poly.pdbx_seq_one_letter_code
_entity_poly.pdbx_strand_id
1 'polypeptide(L)'
;MWDLIKEWLSVALIAGAGWVAVTLVMLAMGYGHLRQIRAVLRMRRSLAVVPAGSVFHWDEGGVVATLYDAGTDEDVSMPFARVTWPTLMKGKPGRAKSKARVRRRIAAELAWRTALLLLVTVPLFTACVWLTLTSDLLWGYALLVLVGHQTLTAVSGQIFFYKFWPLSVVTTYFFLHRVDWWHPSLQVAAPLFCAFTLLSMVGVSLVSRWERRERLPA
;
A
#
# COMPACT_ATOMS: atom_id res chain seq x y z
N MET A 1 -29.20 -30.47 -6.82
CA MET A 1 -29.25 -29.02 -7.11
C MET A 1 -28.93 -28.18 -5.89
N TRP A 2 -29.57 -28.43 -4.73
CA TRP A 2 -29.30 -27.69 -3.49
C TRP A 2 -27.86 -27.85 -2.97
N ASP A 3 -27.26 -29.03 -3.07
CA ASP A 3 -25.88 -29.26 -2.63
C ASP A 3 -24.85 -28.54 -3.50
N LEU A 4 -25.08 -28.51 -4.82
CA LEU A 4 -24.29 -27.71 -5.76
C LEU A 4 -24.33 -26.21 -5.39
N ILE A 5 -25.51 -25.68 -5.04
CA ILE A 5 -25.67 -24.28 -4.63
C ILE A 5 -24.89 -23.99 -3.33
N LYS A 6 -24.89 -24.91 -2.36
CA LYS A 6 -24.12 -24.77 -1.12
C LYS A 6 -22.61 -24.78 -1.37
N GLU A 7 -22.13 -25.63 -2.27
CA GLU A 7 -20.72 -25.69 -2.66
C GLU A 7 -20.28 -24.39 -3.33
N TRP A 8 -21.06 -23.88 -4.29
CA TRP A 8 -20.79 -22.59 -4.94
C TRP A 8 -20.78 -21.43 -3.95
N LEU A 9 -21.73 -21.40 -3.01
CA LEU A 9 -21.77 -20.37 -1.97
C LEU A 9 -20.55 -20.47 -1.04
N SER A 10 -20.13 -21.68 -0.68
CA SER A 10 -18.96 -21.91 0.17
C SER A 10 -17.67 -21.43 -0.52
N VAL A 11 -17.48 -21.77 -1.80
CA VAL A 11 -16.34 -21.29 -2.59
C VAL A 11 -16.36 -19.77 -2.71
N ALA A 12 -17.51 -19.16 -2.99
CA ALA A 12 -17.65 -17.71 -3.09
C ALA A 12 -17.33 -17.00 -1.76
N LEU A 13 -17.79 -17.54 -0.63
CA LEU A 13 -17.49 -17.00 0.70
C LEU A 13 -16.01 -17.13 1.06
N ILE A 14 -15.39 -18.28 0.78
CA ILE A 14 -13.97 -18.51 1.06
C ILE A 14 -13.10 -17.62 0.16
N ALA A 15 -13.41 -17.55 -1.14
CA ALA A 15 -12.72 -16.67 -2.07
C ALA A 15 -12.90 -15.19 -1.69
N GLY A 16 -14.10 -14.79 -1.26
CA GLY A 16 -14.40 -13.45 -0.77
C GLY A 16 -13.60 -13.09 0.48
N ALA A 17 -13.61 -13.96 1.49
CA ALA A 17 -12.85 -13.77 2.72
C ALA A 17 -11.34 -13.72 2.45
N GLY A 18 -10.82 -14.62 1.61
CA GLY A 18 -9.43 -14.64 1.17
C GLY A 18 -9.05 -13.36 0.42
N TRP A 19 -9.91 -12.88 -0.48
CA TRP A 19 -9.67 -11.65 -1.22
C TRP A 19 -9.64 -10.41 -0.32
N VAL A 20 -10.57 -10.31 0.63
CA VAL A 20 -10.57 -9.23 1.64
C VAL A 20 -9.30 -9.28 2.47
N ALA A 21 -8.93 -10.47 2.98
CA ALA A 21 -7.73 -10.64 3.79
C ALA A 21 -6.45 -10.24 3.03
N VAL A 22 -6.27 -10.73 1.81
CA VAL A 22 -5.10 -10.39 0.97
C VAL A 22 -5.07 -8.90 0.67
N THR A 23 -6.22 -8.28 0.36
CA THR A 23 -6.30 -6.85 0.07
C THR A 23 -5.94 -6.01 1.31
N LEU A 24 -6.43 -6.38 2.49
CA LEU A 24 -6.09 -5.72 3.75
C LEU A 24 -4.60 -5.85 4.08
N VAL A 25 -4.01 -7.01 3.84
CA VAL A 25 -2.56 -7.22 4.01
C VAL A 25 -1.77 -6.35 3.03
N MET A 26 -2.14 -6.32 1.75
CA MET A 26 -1.47 -5.49 0.74
C MET A 26 -1.62 -3.99 1.05
N LEU A 27 -2.75 -3.55 1.59
CA LEU A 27 -2.95 -2.19 2.10
C LEU A 27 -2.01 -1.88 3.25
N ALA A 28 -1.99 -2.75 4.27
CA ALA A 28 -1.14 -2.58 5.44
C ALA A 28 0.35 -2.50 5.04
N MET A 29 0.79 -3.40 4.15
CA MET A 29 2.14 -3.38 3.60
C MET A 29 2.43 -2.11 2.80
N GLY A 30 1.48 -1.66 1.97
CA GLY A 30 1.61 -0.44 1.18
C GLY A 30 1.74 0.81 2.05
N TYR A 31 1.00 0.89 3.17
CA TYR A 31 1.07 2.03 4.10
C TYR A 31 2.29 1.99 5.02
N GLY A 32 2.74 0.79 5.40
CA GLY A 32 3.99 0.55 6.12
C GLY A 32 5.24 0.62 5.24
N HIS A 33 5.11 0.84 3.93
CA HIS A 33 6.22 0.83 2.99
C HIS A 33 7.29 1.88 3.33
N LEU A 34 8.57 1.52 3.20
CA LEU A 34 9.72 2.38 3.55
C LEU A 34 9.71 3.73 2.83
N ARG A 35 9.24 3.78 1.57
CA ARG A 35 9.04 5.03 0.82
C ARG A 35 8.13 6.02 1.58
N GLN A 36 7.02 5.54 2.14
CA GLN A 36 6.06 6.38 2.90
C GLN A 36 6.68 6.83 4.22
N ILE A 37 7.33 5.92 4.94
CA ILE A 37 8.06 6.22 6.19
C ILE A 37 9.13 7.30 5.94
N ARG A 38 9.93 7.15 4.87
CA ARG A 38 10.95 8.13 4.46
C ARG A 38 10.32 9.48 4.10
N ALA A 39 9.16 9.50 3.45
CA ALA A 39 8.44 10.75 3.17
C ALA A 39 8.04 11.47 4.47
N VAL A 40 7.49 10.75 5.44
CA VAL A 40 7.14 11.31 6.77
C VAL A 40 8.39 11.78 7.54
N LEU A 41 9.51 11.04 7.45
CA LEU A 41 10.78 11.47 8.04
C LEU A 41 11.32 12.75 7.39
N ARG A 42 11.18 12.91 6.07
CA ARG A 42 11.52 14.16 5.38
C ARG A 42 10.64 15.31 5.87
N MET A 43 9.33 15.10 5.99
CA MET A 43 8.41 16.09 6.56
C MET A 43 8.81 16.49 7.99
N ARG A 44 9.22 15.52 8.83
CA ARG A 44 9.73 15.80 10.18
C ARG A 44 10.97 16.71 10.15
N ARG A 45 11.90 16.45 9.23
CA ARG A 45 13.12 17.27 9.06
C ARG A 45 12.77 18.67 8.57
N SER A 46 11.91 18.79 7.56
CA SER A 46 11.42 20.08 7.06
C SER A 46 10.72 20.89 8.16
N LEU A 47 9.92 20.26 9.00
CA LEU A 47 9.25 20.93 10.13
C LEU A 47 10.24 21.55 11.12
N ALA A 48 11.45 21.00 11.26
CA ALA A 48 12.43 21.53 12.20
C ALA A 48 12.87 22.95 11.81
N VAL A 49 12.99 23.22 10.50
CA VAL A 49 13.47 24.48 9.92
C VAL A 49 12.37 25.57 9.92
N VAL A 50 11.10 25.18 9.96
CA VAL A 50 9.97 26.14 9.96
C VAL A 50 9.99 26.97 11.26
N PRO A 51 9.77 28.30 11.22
CA PRO A 51 9.71 29.14 12.42
C PRO A 51 8.69 28.67 13.48
N ALA A 52 8.90 29.05 14.74
CA ALA A 52 8.03 28.62 15.85
C ALA A 52 6.63 29.26 15.79
N GLY A 53 6.53 30.48 15.28
CA GLY A 53 5.27 31.23 15.12
C GLY A 53 4.40 30.76 13.96
N SER A 54 4.87 29.82 13.13
CA SER A 54 4.12 29.37 11.95
C SER A 54 2.86 28.59 12.32
N VAL A 55 1.82 28.85 11.55
CA VAL A 55 0.52 28.21 11.68
C VAL A 55 0.31 27.24 10.53
N PHE A 56 -0.24 26.06 10.80
CA PHE A 56 -0.44 25.03 9.80
C PHE A 56 -1.92 24.80 9.55
N HIS A 57 -2.31 24.80 8.28
CA HIS A 57 -3.67 24.58 7.82
C HIS A 57 -3.72 23.38 6.87
N TRP A 58 -4.89 22.77 6.77
CA TRP A 58 -5.15 21.74 5.76
C TRP A 58 -5.85 22.40 4.59
N ASP A 59 -5.25 22.28 3.42
CA ASP A 59 -5.76 22.80 2.15
C ASP A 59 -5.66 21.71 1.09
N GLU A 60 -6.62 21.63 0.17
CA GLU A 60 -6.85 20.59 -0.85
C GLU A 60 -5.70 19.55 -1.05
N GLY A 61 -5.69 18.50 -0.21
CA GLY A 61 -4.76 17.37 -0.36
C GLY A 61 -3.38 17.55 0.29
N GLY A 62 -3.16 18.64 1.04
CA GLY A 62 -1.89 18.95 1.68
C GLY A 62 -1.99 19.77 2.96
N VAL A 63 -0.83 19.99 3.55
CA VAL A 63 -0.61 20.88 4.67
C VAL A 63 0.08 22.13 4.14
N VAL A 64 -0.50 23.30 4.44
CA VAL A 64 0.06 24.61 4.14
C VAL A 64 0.56 25.21 5.45
N ALA A 65 1.74 25.83 5.41
CA ALA A 65 2.29 26.59 6.52
C ALA A 65 2.17 28.09 6.20
N THR A 66 1.55 28.83 7.10
CA THR A 66 1.48 30.29 7.05
C THR A 66 2.52 30.83 8.04
N LEU A 67 3.36 31.73 7.56
CA LEU A 67 4.42 32.34 8.34
C LEU A 67 4.53 33.83 8.03
N TYR A 68 4.88 34.58 9.06
CA TYR A 68 5.09 36.02 8.97
C TYR A 68 6.43 36.30 8.27
N ASP A 69 6.39 37.10 7.21
CA ASP A 69 7.56 37.64 6.52
C ASP A 69 7.83 39.07 6.98
N ALA A 70 8.92 39.25 7.72
CA ALA A 70 9.34 40.56 8.23
C ALA A 70 9.81 41.52 7.11
N GLY A 71 10.12 41.00 5.93
CA GLY A 71 10.55 41.82 4.78
C GLY A 71 9.38 42.51 4.07
N THR A 72 8.22 41.88 4.05
CA THR A 72 7.00 42.41 3.40
C THR A 72 5.92 42.84 4.39
N ASP A 73 6.12 42.58 5.69
CA ASP A 73 5.14 42.78 6.77
C ASP A 73 3.82 42.02 6.53
N GLU A 74 3.91 40.83 5.93
CA GLU A 74 2.74 40.03 5.53
C GLU A 74 2.85 38.56 5.93
N ASP A 75 1.70 37.91 6.11
CA ASP A 75 1.59 36.47 6.32
C ASP A 75 1.66 35.71 4.98
N VAL A 76 2.77 35.04 4.74
CA VAL A 76 3.00 34.25 3.52
C VAL A 76 2.60 32.79 3.76
N SER A 77 1.69 32.29 2.92
CA SER A 77 1.26 30.89 2.94
C SER A 77 2.03 30.06 1.92
N MET A 78 2.73 29.03 2.40
CA MET A 78 3.55 28.14 1.58
C MET A 78 3.12 26.67 1.70
N PRO A 79 3.13 25.89 0.60
CA PRO A 79 2.84 24.47 0.66
C PRO A 79 3.93 23.75 1.45
N PHE A 80 3.55 23.12 2.57
CA PHE A 80 4.49 22.40 3.43
C PHE A 80 4.66 20.94 2.99
N ALA A 81 3.56 20.22 2.78
CA ALA A 81 3.60 18.83 2.34
C ALA A 81 2.29 18.38 1.70
N ARG A 82 2.39 17.63 0.59
CA ARG A 82 1.27 16.83 0.09
C ARG A 82 1.21 15.51 0.86
N VAL A 83 0.02 15.14 1.31
CA VAL A 83 -0.15 13.92 2.11
C VAL A 83 -1.21 13.02 1.49
N THR A 84 -0.80 11.81 1.15
CA THR A 84 -1.69 10.80 0.59
C THR A 84 -2.55 10.18 1.69
N TRP A 85 -3.84 9.96 1.39
CA TRP A 85 -4.73 9.24 2.29
C TRP A 85 -4.30 7.75 2.38
N PRO A 86 -4.39 7.11 3.56
CA PRO A 86 -4.81 7.61 4.87
C PRO A 86 -3.64 8.26 5.60
N THR A 87 -3.96 9.31 6.38
CA THR A 87 -2.99 10.04 7.20
C THR A 87 -3.63 10.67 8.42
N LEU A 88 -2.90 10.66 9.55
CA LEU A 88 -3.26 11.39 10.77
C LEU A 88 -3.06 12.91 10.64
N MET A 89 -2.42 13.35 9.55
CA MET A 89 -2.19 14.76 9.27
C MET A 89 -3.48 15.47 8.83
N LYS A 90 -4.47 14.73 8.29
CA LYS A 90 -5.74 15.30 7.84
C LYS A 90 -6.44 16.03 9.00
N GLY A 91 -6.79 17.29 8.74
CA GLY A 91 -7.50 18.17 9.67
C GLY A 91 -8.87 18.56 9.14
N LYS A 92 -9.69 19.16 10.00
CA LYS A 92 -10.81 19.97 9.50
C LYS A 92 -10.21 21.18 8.75
N PRO A 93 -10.68 21.48 7.52
CA PRO A 93 -10.27 22.68 6.80
C PRO A 93 -10.51 23.94 7.66
N GLY A 94 -9.67 24.96 7.51
CA GLY A 94 -9.77 26.23 8.23
C GLY A 94 -9.26 26.26 9.68
N ARG A 95 -8.97 25.10 10.32
CA ARG A 95 -8.39 25.10 11.68
C ARG A 95 -6.86 25.18 11.66
N ALA A 96 -6.36 26.36 12.02
CA ALA A 96 -4.98 26.62 12.43
C ALA A 96 -4.47 25.60 13.46
N LYS A 97 -3.27 25.05 13.22
CA LYS A 97 -2.56 24.21 14.19
C LYS A 97 -1.17 24.74 14.44
N SER A 98 -0.74 24.70 15.69
CA SER A 98 0.63 25.03 16.06
C SER A 98 1.64 23.99 15.58
N LYS A 99 2.89 24.44 15.40
CA LYS A 99 4.05 23.58 15.10
C LYS A 99 4.15 22.36 16.01
N ALA A 100 3.93 22.54 17.32
CA ALA A 100 3.98 21.44 18.29
C ALA A 100 2.92 20.35 18.03
N ARG A 101 1.70 20.76 17.65
CA ARG A 101 0.62 19.81 17.32
C ARG A 101 0.91 19.04 16.04
N VAL A 102 1.47 19.72 15.03
CA VAL A 102 1.91 19.08 13.79
C VAL A 102 3.05 18.09 14.06
N ARG A 103 4.04 18.45 14.87
CA ARG A 103 5.12 17.56 15.29
C ARG A 103 4.61 16.27 15.94
N ARG A 104 3.63 16.37 16.85
CA ARG A 104 3.00 15.19 17.48
C ARG A 104 2.29 14.30 16.46
N ARG A 105 1.58 14.89 15.50
CA ARG A 105 0.91 14.13 14.43
C ARG A 105 1.90 13.43 13.50
N ILE A 106 3.01 14.09 13.15
CA ILE A 106 4.09 13.45 12.36
C ILE A 106 4.72 12.29 13.15
N ALA A 107 4.94 12.45 14.46
CA ALA A 107 5.47 11.37 15.30
C ALA A 107 4.51 10.18 15.37
N ALA A 108 3.21 10.43 15.57
CA ALA A 108 2.18 9.40 15.53
C ALA A 108 2.12 8.72 14.15
N GLU A 109 2.19 9.52 13.07
CA GLU A 109 2.20 9.03 11.68
C GLU A 109 3.36 8.07 11.42
N LEU A 110 4.55 8.45 11.89
CA LEU A 110 5.74 7.63 11.80
C LEU A 110 5.57 6.34 12.60
N ALA A 111 5.05 6.43 13.84
CA ALA A 111 4.88 5.28 14.72
C ALA A 111 3.95 4.21 14.12
N TRP A 112 2.76 4.57 13.64
CA TRP A 112 1.83 3.56 13.09
C TRP A 112 2.33 2.98 11.78
N ARG A 113 2.97 3.76 10.90
CA ARG A 113 3.54 3.24 9.65
C ARG A 113 4.71 2.30 9.92
N THR A 114 5.58 2.64 10.87
CA THR A 114 6.65 1.74 11.32
C THR A 114 6.09 0.49 11.99
N ALA A 115 5.01 0.60 12.77
CA ALA A 115 4.33 -0.56 13.34
C ALA A 115 3.79 -1.49 12.24
N LEU A 116 3.17 -0.97 11.18
CA LEU A 116 2.73 -1.80 10.04
C LEU A 116 3.89 -2.53 9.36
N LEU A 117 5.03 -1.86 9.18
CA LEU A 117 6.23 -2.50 8.63
C LEU A 117 6.68 -3.67 9.51
N LEU A 118 6.78 -3.46 10.82
CA LEU A 118 7.32 -4.44 11.76
C LEU A 118 6.34 -5.55 12.14
N LEU A 119 5.03 -5.27 12.13
CA LEU A 119 4.00 -6.22 12.56
C LEU A 119 3.32 -6.94 11.41
N VAL A 120 3.40 -6.41 10.18
CA VAL A 120 2.76 -7.02 9.00
C VAL A 120 3.80 -7.42 7.98
N THR A 121 4.57 -6.46 7.45
CA THR A 121 5.48 -6.73 6.34
C THR A 121 6.61 -7.69 6.75
N VAL A 122 7.34 -7.38 7.82
CA VAL A 122 8.49 -8.22 8.25
C VAL A 122 8.04 -9.64 8.58
N PRO A 123 7.02 -9.89 9.42
CA PRO A 123 6.57 -11.24 9.73
C PRO A 123 6.07 -12.00 8.51
N LEU A 124 5.40 -11.33 7.57
CA LEU A 124 4.93 -11.99 6.34
C LEU A 124 6.09 -12.46 5.46
N PHE A 125 7.11 -11.61 5.26
CA PHE A 125 8.32 -12.00 4.55
C PHE A 125 9.06 -13.13 5.27
N THR A 126 9.24 -13.03 6.58
CA THR A 126 9.88 -14.06 7.40
C THR A 126 9.13 -15.39 7.32
N ALA A 127 7.80 -15.37 7.40
CA ALA A 127 6.96 -16.55 7.29
C ALA A 127 7.08 -17.20 5.90
N CYS A 128 7.02 -16.39 4.82
CA CYS A 128 7.21 -16.92 3.47
C CYS A 128 8.59 -17.55 3.27
N VAL A 129 9.66 -16.90 3.75
CA VAL A 129 11.03 -17.44 3.69
C VAL A 129 11.11 -18.74 4.48
N TRP A 130 10.61 -18.76 5.72
CA TRP A 130 10.57 -19.94 6.56
C TRP A 130 9.84 -21.11 5.88
N LEU A 131 8.62 -20.88 5.41
CA LEU A 131 7.81 -21.90 4.72
C LEU A 131 8.44 -22.39 3.42
N THR A 132 9.16 -21.53 2.70
CA THR A 132 9.92 -21.93 1.51
C THR A 132 11.05 -22.89 1.87
N LEU A 133 11.72 -22.66 3.00
CA LEU A 133 12.85 -23.48 3.45
C LEU A 133 12.41 -24.78 4.15
N THR A 134 11.27 -24.77 4.85
CA THR A 134 10.87 -25.88 5.73
C THR A 134 9.70 -26.71 5.23
N SER A 135 8.90 -26.22 4.28
CA SER A 135 7.66 -26.88 3.86
C SER A 135 7.64 -27.20 2.36
N ASP A 136 7.61 -26.18 1.51
CA ASP A 136 7.44 -26.35 0.06
C ASP A 136 8.05 -25.16 -0.69
N LEU A 137 8.82 -25.43 -1.75
CA LEU A 137 9.39 -24.42 -2.64
C LEU A 137 8.32 -23.56 -3.32
N LEU A 138 7.08 -24.02 -3.42
CA LEU A 138 5.97 -23.22 -3.94
C LEU A 138 5.75 -21.90 -3.19
N TRP A 139 6.11 -21.83 -1.89
CA TRP A 139 6.09 -20.57 -1.12
C TRP A 139 7.07 -19.53 -1.64
N GLY A 140 8.09 -19.95 -2.40
CA GLY A 140 9.02 -19.06 -3.10
C GLY A 140 8.31 -18.17 -4.10
N TYR A 141 7.22 -18.62 -4.73
CA TYR A 141 6.42 -17.78 -5.63
C TYR A 141 5.67 -16.68 -4.89
N ALA A 142 5.13 -16.97 -3.70
CA ALA A 142 4.54 -15.95 -2.84
C ALA A 142 5.58 -14.92 -2.41
N LEU A 143 6.79 -15.36 -2.07
CA LEU A 143 7.91 -14.47 -1.75
C LEU A 143 8.27 -13.57 -2.95
N LEU A 144 8.38 -14.12 -4.16
CA LEU A 144 8.65 -13.33 -5.38
C LEU A 144 7.57 -12.28 -5.63
N VAL A 145 6.30 -12.63 -5.43
CA VAL A 145 5.18 -11.69 -5.52
C VAL A 145 5.31 -10.57 -4.49
N LEU A 146 5.65 -10.88 -3.23
CA LEU A 146 5.83 -9.87 -2.18
C LEU A 146 7.01 -8.94 -2.51
N VAL A 147 8.14 -9.49 -2.96
CA VAL A 147 9.31 -8.70 -3.41
C VAL A 147 8.92 -7.81 -4.58
N GLY A 148 8.23 -8.35 -5.58
CA GLY A 148 7.74 -7.61 -6.75
C GLY A 148 6.82 -6.47 -6.35
N HIS A 149 5.85 -6.73 -5.47
CA HIS A 149 4.93 -5.72 -4.93
C HIS A 149 5.68 -4.59 -4.25
N GLN A 150 6.57 -4.89 -3.30
CA GLN A 150 7.36 -3.87 -2.59
C GLN A 150 8.26 -3.08 -3.54
N THR A 151 8.94 -3.75 -4.47
CA THR A 151 9.84 -3.10 -5.42
C THR A 151 9.07 -2.18 -6.36
N LEU A 152 7.96 -2.65 -6.92
CA LEU A 152 7.15 -1.85 -7.84
C LEU A 152 6.44 -0.72 -7.10
N THR A 153 6.01 -0.90 -5.85
CA THR A 153 5.47 0.20 -5.02
C THR A 153 6.56 1.23 -4.71
N ALA A 154 7.79 0.80 -4.45
CA ALA A 154 8.92 1.71 -4.27
C ALA A 154 9.16 2.57 -5.51
N VAL A 155 8.94 2.02 -6.70
CA VAL A 155 9.15 2.69 -7.99
C VAL A 155 7.94 3.56 -8.38
N SER A 156 6.75 2.98 -8.47
CA SER A 156 5.53 3.63 -8.96
C SER A 156 4.92 4.57 -7.92
N GLY A 157 5.15 4.34 -6.63
CA GLY A 157 4.45 5.02 -5.53
C GLY A 157 2.99 4.59 -5.39
N GLN A 158 2.54 3.57 -6.13
CA GLN A 158 1.19 3.02 -6.07
C GLN A 158 1.19 1.69 -5.30
N ILE A 159 0.07 1.41 -4.64
CA ILE A 159 -0.18 0.12 -3.98
C ILE A 159 -0.92 -0.75 -4.99
N PHE A 160 -0.44 -1.96 -5.23
CA PHE A 160 -1.07 -2.91 -6.14
C PHE A 160 -2.06 -3.78 -5.39
N PHE A 161 -3.22 -4.01 -6.00
CA PHE A 161 -4.30 -4.81 -5.46
C PHE A 161 -4.63 -5.95 -6.41
N TYR A 162 -4.99 -7.08 -5.84
CA TYR A 162 -5.62 -8.15 -6.61
C TYR A 162 -7.08 -7.80 -6.86
N LYS A 163 -7.52 -7.97 -8.11
CA LYS A 163 -8.96 -8.05 -8.38
C LYS A 163 -9.50 -9.34 -7.78
N PHE A 164 -10.79 -9.33 -7.44
CA PHE A 164 -11.49 -10.50 -6.93
C PHE A 164 -11.35 -11.71 -7.85
N TRP A 165 -11.55 -11.51 -9.16
CA TRP A 165 -11.54 -12.58 -10.16
C TRP A 165 -10.28 -13.47 -10.17
N PRO A 166 -9.04 -12.93 -10.23
CA PRO A 166 -7.82 -13.74 -10.11
C PRO A 166 -7.78 -14.64 -8.88
N LEU A 167 -8.20 -14.12 -7.73
CA LEU A 167 -8.22 -14.86 -6.46
C LEU A 167 -9.33 -15.91 -6.44
N SER A 168 -10.49 -15.60 -7.02
CA SER A 168 -11.60 -16.54 -7.19
C SER A 168 -11.23 -17.67 -8.14
N VAL A 169 -10.50 -17.41 -9.24
CA VAL A 169 -10.01 -18.44 -10.16
C VAL A 169 -9.03 -19.38 -9.47
N VAL A 170 -8.07 -18.86 -8.69
CA VAL A 170 -7.13 -19.68 -7.92
C VAL A 170 -7.86 -20.49 -6.85
N THR A 171 -8.77 -19.87 -6.11
CA THR A 171 -9.55 -20.56 -5.06
C THR A 171 -10.42 -21.66 -5.67
N THR A 172 -11.15 -21.36 -6.73
CA THR A 172 -11.97 -22.33 -7.48
C THR A 172 -11.10 -23.46 -8.02
N TYR A 173 -9.90 -23.16 -8.53
CA TYR A 173 -8.96 -24.17 -8.99
C TYR A 173 -8.49 -25.13 -7.88
N PHE A 174 -8.21 -24.64 -6.67
CA PHE A 174 -7.92 -25.50 -5.51
C PHE A 174 -9.11 -26.38 -5.10
N PHE A 175 -10.34 -25.87 -5.23
CA PHE A 175 -11.56 -26.65 -4.96
C PHE A 175 -11.88 -27.66 -6.06
N LEU A 176 -11.59 -27.33 -7.32
CA LEU A 176 -11.73 -28.23 -8.47
C LEU A 176 -10.74 -29.40 -8.40
N HIS A 177 -9.61 -29.28 -7.68
CA HIS A 177 -8.71 -30.41 -7.44
C HIS A 177 -9.34 -31.54 -6.61
N ARG A 178 -10.53 -31.32 -6.03
CA ARG A 178 -11.34 -32.36 -5.37
C ARG A 178 -12.36 -33.03 -6.30
N VAL A 179 -12.47 -32.57 -7.54
CA VAL A 179 -13.36 -33.11 -8.56
C VAL A 179 -12.44 -33.69 -9.64
N ASP A 180 -12.60 -34.96 -10.02
CA ASP A 180 -11.73 -35.69 -10.98
C ASP A 180 -11.83 -35.14 -12.43
N TRP A 181 -11.64 -33.84 -12.61
CA TRP A 181 -11.62 -33.15 -13.89
C TRP A 181 -10.18 -32.80 -14.22
N TRP A 182 -9.80 -32.91 -15.49
CA TRP A 182 -8.44 -32.57 -15.91
C TRP A 182 -8.12 -31.11 -15.60
N HIS A 183 -7.07 -30.90 -14.82
CA HIS A 183 -6.53 -29.58 -14.49
C HIS A 183 -4.99 -29.65 -14.45
N PRO A 184 -4.27 -28.55 -14.75
CA PRO A 184 -2.81 -28.53 -14.61
C PRO A 184 -2.38 -28.89 -13.19
N SER A 185 -1.12 -29.30 -12.97
CA SER A 185 -0.61 -29.54 -11.62
C SER A 185 -0.31 -28.22 -10.89
N LEU A 186 -0.28 -28.25 -9.56
CA LEU A 186 0.09 -27.08 -8.74
C LEU A 186 1.46 -26.50 -9.10
N GLN A 187 2.39 -27.37 -9.52
CA GLN A 187 3.73 -26.99 -9.98
C GLN A 187 3.73 -26.17 -11.27
N VAL A 188 2.66 -26.25 -12.07
CA VAL A 188 2.49 -25.45 -13.31
C VAL A 188 1.62 -24.22 -13.04
N ALA A 189 0.54 -24.37 -12.25
CA ALA A 189 -0.38 -23.27 -11.96
C ALA A 189 0.25 -22.15 -11.11
N ALA A 190 1.02 -22.50 -10.08
CA ALA A 190 1.66 -21.51 -9.19
C ALA A 190 2.63 -20.56 -9.92
N PRO A 191 3.60 -21.03 -10.74
CA PRO A 191 4.47 -20.14 -11.50
C PRO A 191 3.71 -19.29 -12.53
N LEU A 192 2.70 -19.85 -13.21
CA LEU A 192 1.88 -19.09 -14.16
C LEU A 192 1.13 -17.95 -13.46
N PHE A 193 0.53 -18.21 -12.30
CA PHE A 193 -0.15 -17.18 -11.51
C PHE A 193 0.83 -16.12 -10.99
N CYS A 194 2.00 -16.54 -10.53
CA CYS A 194 3.08 -15.64 -10.11
C CYS A 194 3.52 -14.72 -11.26
N ALA A 195 3.81 -15.30 -12.43
CA ALA A 195 4.22 -14.57 -13.62
C ALA A 195 3.14 -13.59 -14.09
N PHE A 196 1.88 -14.03 -14.18
CA PHE A 196 0.75 -13.19 -14.54
C PHE A 196 0.59 -11.99 -13.59
N THR A 197 0.71 -12.24 -12.29
CA THR A 197 0.64 -11.21 -11.26
C THR A 197 1.75 -10.17 -11.45
N LEU A 198 3.00 -10.62 -11.53
CA LEU A 198 4.16 -9.74 -11.65
C LEU A 198 4.09 -8.91 -12.95
N LEU A 199 3.74 -9.53 -14.07
CA LEU A 199 3.54 -8.86 -15.35
C LEU A 199 2.44 -7.80 -15.26
N SER A 200 1.34 -8.10 -14.58
CA SER A 200 0.25 -7.13 -14.37
C SER A 200 0.71 -5.92 -13.56
N MET A 201 1.47 -6.14 -12.48
CA MET A 201 2.01 -5.04 -11.67
C MET A 201 3.01 -4.18 -12.47
N VAL A 202 3.86 -4.81 -13.30
CA VAL A 202 4.78 -4.12 -14.21
C VAL A 202 4.00 -3.28 -15.23
N GLY A 203 2.99 -3.86 -15.88
CA GLY A 203 2.13 -3.17 -16.83
C GLY A 203 1.48 -1.93 -16.23
N VAL A 204 0.83 -2.05 -15.07
CA VAL A 204 0.23 -0.90 -14.35
C VAL A 204 1.30 0.13 -13.97
N SER A 205 2.48 -0.31 -13.53
CA SER A 205 3.59 0.59 -13.21
C SER A 205 4.03 1.41 -14.42
N LEU A 206 4.11 0.79 -15.59
CA LEU A 206 4.48 1.46 -16.85
C LEU A 206 3.42 2.45 -17.30
N VAL A 207 2.15 2.05 -17.31
CA VAL A 207 1.01 2.94 -17.65
C VAL A 207 0.99 4.15 -16.72
N SER A 208 1.09 3.95 -15.41
CA SER A 208 1.11 5.04 -14.43
C SER A 208 2.29 6.01 -14.59
N ARG A 209 3.42 5.52 -15.12
CA ARG A 209 4.61 6.34 -15.41
C ARG A 209 4.39 7.16 -16.68
N TRP A 210 3.79 6.55 -17.70
CA TRP A 210 3.47 7.20 -18.96
C TRP A 210 2.47 8.34 -18.75
N GLU A 211 1.34 8.08 -18.07
CA GLU A 211 0.34 9.12 -17.74
C GLU A 211 0.93 10.30 -16.94
N ARG A 212 1.90 10.03 -16.07
CA ARG A 212 2.58 11.09 -15.29
C ARG A 212 3.49 11.96 -16.15
N ARG A 213 4.07 11.42 -17.22
CA ARG A 213 4.89 12.20 -18.15
C ARG A 213 4.02 13.13 -18.99
N GLU A 214 2.85 12.67 -19.42
CA GLU A 214 1.94 13.49 -20.23
C GLU A 214 1.30 14.65 -19.46
N ARG A 215 1.14 14.52 -18.13
CA ARG A 215 0.53 15.55 -17.29
C ARG A 215 1.49 16.66 -16.83
N LEU A 216 2.78 16.58 -17.13
CA LEU A 216 3.73 17.65 -16.83
C LEU A 216 3.95 18.45 -18.12
N PRO A 217 3.56 19.74 -18.19
CA PRO A 217 3.94 20.58 -19.33
C PRO A 217 5.47 20.65 -19.41
N ALA A 218 5.97 20.58 -20.65
CA ALA A 218 7.39 20.67 -20.98
C ALA A 218 8.02 21.98 -20.50
#